data_AF-A0A1H0PRX0-F1
#
_entry.id   AF-A0A1H0PRX0-F1
#
_cell.length_a   1.000
_cell.length_b   1.000
_cell.length_c   1.000
_cell.angle_alpha   90.00
_cell.angle_beta   90.00
_cell.angle_gamma   90.00
#
_symmetry.space_group_name_H-M   'P 1'
#
loop_
_entity.id
_entity.type
_entity.pdbx_description
1 polymer ?
#
loop_
_entity_poly.entity_id
_entity_poly.type
_entity_poly.pdbx_seq_one_letter_code
_entity_poly.pdbx_strand_id
1 'polypeptide(L)'
;MKIISSKIINTIGYVDIIQNEDIEINGVSTIGNIKKNTIIFFKKYSEELVEIVNNIEDCFIILKQEYKSKIKFGKNTYVFAENPRYEYARVVNVVLKNEEKNKINIELINGSYISESSDIHESVFIEPTCYIGKNVKIGQNTIVMAGAKIKDNVTIGENCIIRENCVIGGFGFGFEKDESGINYRIPHIGGVIIEDNVEIGAITTICSGTINPTIIKNYVKIDDHVHIAHNCVIGENCTITACAEISGSCIVGKNTWVAPNTSVINGITIGENVTIGMGAVINKSVDNNEVMVGSPAESLSDAKKFRKFKIKMMSEV
;
A
#
# COMPACT_ATOMS: atom_id res chain seq x y z
N MET A 1 -9.95 12.59 10.47
CA MET A 1 -10.90 12.43 9.34
C MET A 1 -12.28 12.52 9.97
N LYS A 2 -13.09 13.58 9.77
CA LYS A 2 -14.44 13.69 10.36
C LYS A 2 -15.37 14.50 9.46
N ILE A 3 -16.47 13.91 8.99
CA ILE A 3 -17.48 14.56 8.14
C ILE A 3 -18.81 13.80 8.20
N ILE A 4 -19.95 14.49 8.11
CA ILE A 4 -21.27 13.85 8.05
C ILE A 4 -21.57 13.33 6.64
N SER A 5 -22.21 12.16 6.53
CA SER A 5 -22.55 11.49 5.26
C SER A 5 -23.37 12.36 4.30
N SER A 6 -24.40 13.09 4.77
CA SER A 6 -25.19 14.00 3.93
C SER A 6 -24.34 15.10 3.28
N LYS A 7 -23.32 15.62 3.98
CA LYS A 7 -22.39 16.60 3.42
C LYS A 7 -21.55 16.00 2.30
N ILE A 8 -21.14 14.74 2.41
CA ILE A 8 -20.43 14.03 1.32
C ILE A 8 -21.36 13.91 0.11
N ILE A 9 -22.58 13.40 0.32
CA ILE A 9 -23.58 13.21 -0.74
C ILE A 9 -23.84 14.51 -1.50
N ASN A 10 -24.10 15.60 -0.77
CA ASN A 10 -24.40 16.90 -1.36
C ASN A 10 -23.20 17.49 -2.12
N THR A 11 -21.97 17.27 -1.64
CA THR A 11 -20.75 17.77 -2.29
C THR A 11 -20.49 17.04 -3.62
N ILE A 12 -20.78 15.74 -3.66
CA ILE A 12 -20.56 14.90 -4.83
C ILE A 12 -21.72 15.00 -5.84
N GLY A 13 -22.92 15.27 -5.35
CA GLY A 13 -24.14 15.35 -6.15
C GLY A 13 -24.72 13.97 -6.49
N TYR A 14 -24.67 13.01 -5.56
CA TYR A 14 -25.28 11.70 -5.81
C TYR A 14 -26.79 11.80 -5.98
N VAL A 15 -27.32 11.05 -6.95
CA VAL A 15 -28.76 10.99 -7.25
C VAL A 15 -29.35 9.63 -6.85
N ASP A 16 -28.58 8.54 -7.00
CA ASP A 16 -29.02 7.18 -6.65
C ASP A 16 -28.40 6.72 -5.31
N ILE A 17 -29.08 7.06 -4.22
CA ILE A 17 -28.66 6.75 -2.85
C ILE A 17 -29.81 6.21 -2.01
N ILE A 18 -29.46 5.50 -0.94
CA ILE A 18 -30.37 5.18 0.15
C ILE A 18 -29.71 5.61 1.44
N GLN A 19 -30.32 6.59 2.12
CA GLN A 19 -29.85 7.10 3.40
C GLN A 19 -31.06 7.29 4.32
N ASN A 20 -31.13 6.47 5.37
CA ASN A 20 -32.19 6.59 6.37
C ASN A 20 -31.80 7.56 7.50
N GLU A 21 -30.51 7.64 7.84
CA GLU A 21 -29.98 8.52 8.89
C GLU A 21 -28.62 9.10 8.50
N ASP A 22 -28.23 10.20 9.15
CA ASP A 22 -26.88 10.76 9.04
C ASP A 22 -25.89 10.02 9.93
N ILE A 23 -24.72 9.73 9.38
CA ILE A 23 -23.61 9.07 10.08
C ILE A 23 -22.37 9.96 10.02
N GLU A 24 -21.64 10.05 11.14
CA GLU A 24 -20.30 10.64 11.14
C GLU A 24 -19.34 9.65 10.50
N ILE A 25 -18.59 10.10 9.49
CA ILE A 25 -17.54 9.33 8.83
C ILE A 25 -16.20 9.80 9.32
N ASN A 26 -15.40 8.86 9.83
CA ASN A 26 -14.10 9.14 10.42
C ASN A 26 -12.95 8.25 9.95
N GLY A 27 -13.17 7.43 8.92
CA GLY A 27 -12.15 6.56 8.38
C GLY A 27 -12.59 5.80 7.14
N VAL A 28 -11.78 4.80 6.79
CA VAL A 28 -12.03 3.86 5.69
C VAL A 28 -11.82 2.43 6.19
N SER A 29 -12.46 1.47 5.54
CA SER A 29 -12.34 0.05 5.86
C SER A 29 -12.09 -0.80 4.62
N THR A 30 -11.54 -1.98 4.84
CA THR A 30 -11.53 -3.07 3.85
C THR A 30 -12.54 -4.14 4.25
N ILE A 31 -12.92 -5.00 3.30
CA ILE A 31 -13.86 -6.11 3.57
C ILE A 31 -13.35 -7.03 4.70
N GLY A 32 -12.03 -7.22 4.82
CA GLY A 32 -11.43 -8.05 5.86
C GLY A 32 -11.32 -7.39 7.24
N ASN A 33 -11.60 -6.09 7.36
CA ASN A 33 -11.49 -5.35 8.62
C ASN A 33 -12.47 -4.17 8.61
N ILE A 34 -13.75 -4.47 8.78
CA ILE A 34 -14.83 -3.49 8.73
C ILE A 34 -14.98 -2.82 10.10
N LYS A 35 -14.96 -1.49 10.12
CA LYS A 35 -15.16 -0.68 11.32
C LYS A 35 -16.37 0.24 11.14
N LYS A 36 -17.12 0.49 12.21
CA LYS A 36 -18.18 1.50 12.24
C LYS A 36 -17.63 2.88 11.85
N ASN A 37 -18.48 3.75 11.32
CA ASN A 37 -18.16 5.12 10.93
C ASN A 37 -17.13 5.23 9.80
N THR A 38 -17.03 4.22 8.93
CA THR A 38 -16.05 4.22 7.83
C THR A 38 -16.69 4.12 6.45
N ILE A 39 -15.90 4.49 5.43
CA ILE A 39 -16.24 4.26 4.02
C ILE A 39 -15.72 2.89 3.59
N ILE A 40 -16.57 2.13 2.91
CA ILE A 40 -16.23 0.83 2.33
C ILE A 40 -16.85 0.69 0.94
N PHE A 41 -16.18 -0.02 0.04
CA PHE A 41 -16.71 -0.32 -1.29
C PHE A 41 -16.60 -1.80 -1.63
N PHE A 42 -17.53 -2.28 -2.46
CA PHE A 42 -17.57 -3.66 -2.95
C PHE A 42 -17.44 -3.67 -4.47
N LYS A 43 -16.26 -4.09 -4.97
CA LYS A 43 -15.95 -4.07 -6.40
C LYS A 43 -16.79 -5.08 -7.22
N LYS A 44 -17.21 -6.18 -6.60
CA LYS A 44 -17.92 -7.28 -7.25
C LYS A 44 -19.20 -7.60 -6.47
N TYR A 45 -20.15 -8.24 -7.15
CA TYR A 45 -21.34 -8.82 -6.55
C TYR A 45 -21.13 -10.33 -6.29
N SER A 46 -21.60 -10.81 -5.15
CA SER A 46 -21.79 -12.24 -4.85
C SER A 46 -22.70 -12.39 -3.63
N GLU A 47 -23.42 -13.51 -3.53
CA GLU A 47 -24.34 -13.78 -2.40
C GLU A 47 -23.62 -13.76 -1.04
N GLU A 48 -22.39 -14.27 -0.95
CA GLU A 48 -21.57 -14.19 0.28
C GLU A 48 -21.33 -12.74 0.73
N LEU A 49 -21.08 -11.82 -0.22
CA LEU A 49 -20.87 -10.41 0.08
C LEU A 49 -22.17 -9.71 0.49
N VAL A 50 -23.33 -10.19 0.01
CA VAL A 50 -24.65 -9.69 0.44
C VAL A 50 -24.87 -9.95 1.93
N GLU A 51 -24.51 -11.14 2.42
CA GLU A 51 -24.56 -11.45 3.85
C GLU A 51 -23.65 -10.53 4.66
N ILE A 52 -22.42 -10.30 4.19
CA ILE A 52 -21.50 -9.35 4.84
C ILE A 52 -22.13 -7.96 4.89
N VAL A 53 -22.62 -7.42 3.77
CA VAL A 53 -23.22 -6.08 3.69
C VAL A 53 -24.41 -5.92 4.65
N ASN A 54 -25.24 -6.97 4.78
CA ASN A 54 -26.40 -6.95 5.68
C ASN A 54 -26.02 -6.87 7.17
N ASN A 55 -24.79 -7.26 7.53
CA ASN A 55 -24.28 -7.21 8.90
C ASN A 55 -23.44 -5.95 9.19
N ILE A 56 -23.23 -5.06 8.21
CA ILE A 56 -22.51 -3.80 8.41
C ILE A 56 -23.45 -2.78 9.03
N GLU A 57 -22.94 -2.00 9.99
CA GLU A 57 -23.65 -0.90 10.62
C GLU A 57 -22.83 0.38 10.64
N ASP A 58 -23.53 1.53 10.64
CA ASP A 58 -22.97 2.87 10.77
C ASP A 58 -21.89 3.22 9.73
N CYS A 59 -21.98 2.72 8.49
CA CYS A 59 -20.97 2.91 7.44
C CYS A 59 -21.50 3.60 6.17
N PHE A 60 -20.58 4.20 5.41
CA PHE A 60 -20.83 4.69 4.06
C PHE A 60 -20.41 3.59 3.07
N ILE A 61 -21.39 2.92 2.47
CA ILE A 61 -21.21 1.70 1.69
C ILE A 61 -21.45 2.00 0.20
N ILE A 62 -20.45 1.71 -0.63
CA ILE A 62 -20.50 1.89 -2.07
C ILE A 62 -20.59 0.52 -2.75
N LEU A 63 -21.68 0.30 -3.48
CA LEU A 63 -22.06 -1.00 -4.02
C LEU A 63 -22.33 -0.91 -5.51
N LYS A 64 -22.33 -2.06 -6.18
CA LYS A 64 -22.93 -2.14 -7.53
C LYS A 64 -24.45 -2.21 -7.45
N GLN A 65 -25.13 -1.88 -8.55
CA GLN A 65 -26.58 -1.82 -8.64
C GLN A 65 -27.28 -3.15 -8.28
N GLU A 66 -26.65 -4.29 -8.55
CA GLU A 66 -27.22 -5.62 -8.30
C GLU A 66 -27.55 -5.85 -6.81
N TYR A 67 -26.85 -5.17 -5.89
CA TYR A 67 -27.09 -5.29 -4.45
C TYR A 67 -28.45 -4.70 -4.01
N LYS A 68 -28.98 -3.71 -4.74
CA LYS A 68 -30.13 -2.89 -4.29
C LYS A 68 -31.39 -3.69 -3.99
N SER A 69 -31.59 -4.83 -4.67
CA SER A 69 -32.74 -5.72 -4.46
C SER A 69 -32.48 -6.88 -3.49
N LYS A 70 -31.27 -6.98 -2.95
CA LYS A 70 -30.76 -8.16 -2.23
C LYS A 70 -30.35 -7.86 -0.79
N ILE A 71 -30.14 -6.60 -0.46
CA ILE A 71 -29.74 -6.17 0.88
C ILE A 71 -30.89 -5.53 1.63
N LYS A 72 -30.77 -5.51 2.96
CA LYS A 72 -31.65 -4.77 3.85
C LYS A 72 -31.05 -3.39 4.08
N PHE A 73 -31.90 -2.37 4.02
CA PHE A 73 -31.51 -0.99 4.30
C PHE A 73 -31.63 -0.72 5.78
N GLY A 74 -30.48 -0.57 6.44
CA GLY A 74 -30.38 -0.15 7.83
C GLY A 74 -30.00 1.32 7.96
N LYS A 75 -29.24 1.62 9.01
CA LYS A 75 -28.73 2.96 9.34
C LYS A 75 -27.57 3.44 8.45
N ASN A 76 -26.99 2.55 7.64
CA ASN A 76 -25.90 2.91 6.74
C ASN A 76 -26.35 3.93 5.68
N THR A 77 -25.36 4.60 5.09
CA THR A 77 -25.53 5.30 3.82
C THR A 77 -25.12 4.37 2.68
N TYR A 78 -25.99 4.15 1.71
CA TYR A 78 -25.73 3.29 0.56
C TYR A 78 -25.67 4.12 -0.73
N VAL A 79 -24.58 3.98 -1.47
CA VAL A 79 -24.39 4.54 -2.81
C VAL A 79 -24.28 3.40 -3.81
N PHE A 80 -25.04 3.47 -4.90
CA PHE A 80 -24.98 2.48 -5.97
C PHE A 80 -24.28 3.06 -7.20
N ALA A 81 -23.26 2.36 -7.68
CA ALA A 81 -22.37 2.85 -8.72
C ALA A 81 -21.92 1.75 -9.67
N GLU A 82 -21.75 2.07 -10.95
CA GLU A 82 -21.17 1.14 -11.93
C GLU A 82 -19.71 0.80 -11.60
N ASN A 83 -18.95 1.82 -11.16
CA ASN A 83 -17.57 1.68 -10.70
C ASN A 83 -17.42 2.07 -9.21
N PRO A 84 -17.68 1.14 -8.27
CA PRO A 84 -17.56 1.41 -6.84
C PRO A 84 -16.18 1.90 -6.39
N ARG A 85 -15.11 1.51 -7.09
CA ARG A 85 -13.74 1.91 -6.75
C ARG A 85 -13.43 3.35 -7.11
N TYR A 86 -13.93 3.82 -8.26
CA TYR A 86 -13.87 5.22 -8.65
C TYR A 86 -14.68 6.10 -7.68
N GLU A 87 -15.89 5.67 -7.34
CA GLU A 87 -16.74 6.40 -6.39
C GLU A 87 -16.14 6.45 -4.99
N TYR A 88 -15.54 5.35 -4.54
CA TYR A 88 -14.75 5.35 -3.31
C TYR A 88 -13.67 6.44 -3.32
N ALA A 89 -12.93 6.59 -4.42
CA ALA A 89 -11.91 7.61 -4.54
C ALA A 89 -12.48 9.04 -4.44
N ARG A 90 -13.64 9.29 -5.06
CA ARG A 90 -14.34 10.59 -4.97
C ARG A 90 -14.77 10.91 -3.54
N VAL A 91 -15.42 9.94 -2.88
CA VAL A 91 -15.88 10.06 -1.48
C VAL A 91 -14.70 10.36 -0.57
N VAL A 92 -13.63 9.57 -0.62
CA VAL A 92 -12.45 9.78 0.23
C VAL A 92 -11.79 11.14 -0.04
N ASN A 93 -11.69 11.58 -1.28
CA ASN A 93 -11.14 12.91 -1.60
C ASN A 93 -11.95 14.06 -1.01
N VAL A 94 -13.28 13.95 -0.96
CA VAL A 94 -14.12 14.94 -0.27
C VAL A 94 -13.81 14.98 1.22
N VAL A 95 -13.64 13.81 1.84
CA VAL A 95 -13.30 13.73 3.26
C VAL A 95 -11.94 14.35 3.54
N LEU A 96 -10.91 14.01 2.75
CA LEU A 96 -9.55 14.54 2.91
C LEU A 96 -9.48 16.06 2.71
N LYS A 97 -10.16 16.60 1.69
CA LYS A 97 -10.23 18.06 1.47
C LYS A 97 -10.91 18.81 2.61
N ASN A 98 -11.82 18.16 3.33
CA ASN A 98 -12.43 18.75 4.52
C ASN A 98 -11.43 18.82 5.70
N GLU A 99 -10.43 17.95 5.74
CA GLU A 99 -9.36 17.99 6.76
C GLU A 99 -8.27 19.01 6.46
N GLU A 100 -7.87 19.16 5.19
CA GLU A 100 -6.78 20.06 4.77
C GLU A 100 -7.05 21.54 5.07
N LYS A 101 -8.29 21.91 5.42
CA LYS A 101 -8.62 23.24 5.93
C LYS A 101 -7.99 23.54 7.30
N ASN A 102 -7.45 22.54 8.00
CA ASN A 102 -6.68 22.71 9.23
C ASN A 102 -5.19 22.90 8.90
N LYS A 103 -4.61 24.01 9.40
CA LYS A 103 -3.21 24.39 9.16
C LYS A 103 -2.27 23.21 9.42
N ILE A 104 -1.32 23.02 8.51
CA ILE A 104 -0.22 22.06 8.70
C ILE A 104 0.74 22.68 9.71
N ASN A 105 0.75 22.15 10.93
CA ASN A 105 1.74 22.51 11.94
C ASN A 105 3.01 21.69 11.72
N ILE A 106 4.00 22.32 11.08
CA ILE A 106 5.34 21.79 10.84
C ILE A 106 6.35 22.79 11.40
N GLU A 107 7.30 22.29 12.19
CA GLU A 107 8.39 23.06 12.77
C GLU A 107 9.72 22.74 12.07
N LEU A 108 10.65 23.69 12.10
CA LEU A 108 12.03 23.50 11.65
C LEU A 108 12.90 23.15 12.87
N ILE A 109 13.30 21.89 13.00
CA ILE A 109 14.11 21.37 14.11
C ILE A 109 15.43 20.87 13.53
N ASN A 110 16.55 21.44 13.96
CA ASN A 110 17.91 21.05 13.52
C ASN A 110 18.08 20.99 11.99
N GLY A 111 17.41 21.87 11.24
CA GLY A 111 17.45 21.89 9.77
C GLY A 111 16.51 20.90 9.07
N SER A 112 15.64 20.21 9.81
CA SER A 112 14.65 19.27 9.30
C SER A 112 13.22 19.75 9.61
N TYR A 113 12.28 19.46 8.72
CA TYR A 113 10.88 19.82 8.89
C TYR A 113 10.12 18.68 9.56
N ILE A 114 9.56 18.91 10.75
CA ILE A 114 8.91 17.87 11.55
C ILE A 114 7.52 18.33 11.95
N SER A 115 6.50 17.49 11.74
CA SER A 115 5.14 17.80 12.20
C SER A 115 5.03 17.69 13.72
N GLU A 116 4.35 18.65 14.34
CA GLU A 116 4.02 18.62 15.79
C GLU A 116 3.21 17.38 16.21
N SER A 117 2.53 16.73 15.26
CA SER A 117 1.74 15.51 15.51
C SER A 117 2.57 14.22 15.48
N SER A 118 3.88 14.31 15.22
CA SER A 118 4.77 13.15 15.21
C SER A 118 5.21 12.76 16.61
N ASP A 119 5.38 11.46 16.82
CA ASP A 119 5.79 10.83 18.07
C ASP A 119 7.14 10.15 17.85
N ILE A 120 8.21 10.85 18.22
CA ILE A 120 9.59 10.47 17.92
C ILE A 120 10.30 10.23 19.24
N HIS A 121 10.84 9.03 19.44
CA HIS A 121 11.59 8.71 20.63
C HIS A 121 12.84 9.61 20.77
N GLU A 122 13.20 10.01 21.99
CA GLU A 122 14.28 10.98 22.26
C GLU A 122 15.66 10.54 21.78
N SER A 123 15.88 9.23 21.66
CA SER A 123 17.13 8.64 21.17
C SER A 123 17.26 8.64 19.64
N VAL A 124 16.21 9.00 18.91
CA VAL A 124 16.23 8.97 17.44
C VAL A 124 17.19 10.04 16.94
N PHE A 125 18.08 9.65 16.03
CA PHE A 125 18.98 10.58 15.38
C PHE A 125 18.44 10.95 13.99
N ILE A 126 18.13 12.23 13.80
CA ILE A 126 17.63 12.76 12.53
C ILE A 126 18.67 13.74 11.99
N GLU A 127 19.24 13.43 10.84
CA GLU A 127 20.14 14.33 10.13
C GLU A 127 19.38 15.53 9.54
N PRO A 128 20.07 16.63 9.21
CA PRO A 128 19.43 17.80 8.60
C PRO A 128 18.72 17.48 7.28
N THR A 129 17.83 18.38 6.86
CA THR A 129 17.09 18.35 5.58
C THR A 129 16.07 17.22 5.44
N CYS A 130 15.76 16.51 6.52
CA CYS A 130 14.68 15.53 6.53
C CYS A 130 13.31 16.20 6.53
N TYR A 131 12.30 15.46 6.08
CA TYR A 131 10.89 15.81 6.22
C TYR A 131 10.15 14.68 6.96
N ILE A 132 9.51 15.00 8.08
CA ILE A 132 8.69 14.09 8.87
C ILE A 132 7.25 14.58 8.89
N GLY A 133 6.36 13.80 8.29
CA GLY A 133 4.93 14.11 8.11
C GLY A 133 4.09 13.95 9.38
N LYS A 134 2.77 14.07 9.20
CA LYS A 134 1.79 13.99 10.28
C LYS A 134 1.64 12.58 10.82
N ASN A 135 1.38 12.46 12.12
CA ASN A 135 1.14 11.18 12.79
C ASN A 135 2.25 10.13 12.51
N VAL A 136 3.48 10.59 12.26
CA VAL A 136 4.63 9.69 12.10
C VAL A 136 5.07 9.22 13.47
N LYS A 137 5.43 7.93 13.58
CA LYS A 137 6.00 7.35 14.79
C LYS A 137 7.36 6.76 14.50
N ILE A 138 8.36 7.03 15.34
CA ILE A 138 9.73 6.49 15.18
C ILE A 138 10.24 5.97 16.52
N GLY A 139 10.57 4.68 16.55
CA GLY A 139 11.05 3.95 17.72
C GLY A 139 12.51 4.24 18.11
N GLN A 140 12.92 3.70 19.26
CA GLN A 140 14.22 3.92 19.87
C GLN A 140 15.40 3.57 18.92
N ASN A 141 16.51 4.30 19.07
CA ASN A 141 17.79 4.12 18.37
C ASN A 141 17.71 4.09 16.83
N THR A 142 16.60 4.53 16.24
CA THR A 142 16.46 4.63 14.78
C THR A 142 17.21 5.86 14.26
N ILE A 143 17.84 5.70 13.11
CA ILE A 143 18.61 6.74 12.42
C ILE A 143 17.89 7.11 11.12
N VAL A 144 17.67 8.41 10.92
CA VAL A 144 17.11 8.97 9.67
C VAL A 144 18.14 9.91 9.06
N MET A 145 18.71 9.48 7.94
CA MET A 145 19.79 10.19 7.25
C MET A 145 19.27 11.29 6.32
N ALA A 146 20.17 12.17 5.90
CA ALA A 146 19.86 13.44 5.28
C ALA A 146 18.94 13.33 4.05
N GLY A 147 17.99 14.25 3.96
CA GLY A 147 17.08 14.39 2.81
C GLY A 147 15.97 13.32 2.73
N ALA A 148 15.92 12.37 3.67
CA ALA A 148 14.83 11.40 3.75
C ALA A 148 13.48 12.09 3.97
N LYS A 149 12.45 11.61 3.27
CA LYS A 149 11.06 12.07 3.40
C LYS A 149 10.20 10.95 3.96
N ILE A 150 9.84 11.08 5.22
CA ILE A 150 8.88 10.22 5.91
C ILE A 150 7.52 10.90 5.84
N LYS A 151 6.59 10.34 5.07
CA LYS A 151 5.26 10.91 4.83
C LYS A 151 4.30 10.59 5.96
N ASP A 152 3.09 11.14 5.86
CA ASP A 152 2.06 11.02 6.89
C ASP A 152 1.71 9.55 7.18
N ASN A 153 1.34 9.26 8.44
CA ASN A 153 0.90 7.95 8.91
C ASN A 153 1.94 6.82 8.71
N VAL A 154 3.22 7.15 8.71
CA VAL A 154 4.30 6.16 8.71
C VAL A 154 4.69 5.80 10.15
N THR A 155 4.80 4.51 10.43
CA THR A 155 5.36 3.99 11.69
C THR A 155 6.66 3.26 11.39
N ILE A 156 7.72 3.60 12.12
CA ILE A 156 9.05 2.98 12.03
C ILE A 156 9.41 2.47 13.43
N GLY A 157 9.79 1.20 13.50
CA GLY A 157 10.21 0.54 14.73
C GLY A 157 11.56 1.02 15.25
N GLU A 158 12.16 0.18 16.10
CA GLU A 158 13.42 0.43 16.79
C GLU A 158 14.62 -0.07 16.00
N ASN A 159 15.78 0.56 16.24
CA ASN A 159 17.08 0.17 15.68
C ASN A 159 17.07 0.10 14.14
N CYS A 160 16.28 0.96 13.49
CA CYS A 160 16.19 1.04 12.04
C CYS A 160 17.20 2.06 11.47
N ILE A 161 17.56 1.87 10.21
CA ILE A 161 18.39 2.82 9.46
C ILE A 161 17.64 3.20 8.19
N ILE A 162 17.31 4.48 8.07
CA ILE A 162 16.72 5.06 6.86
C ILE A 162 17.77 5.92 6.19
N ARG A 163 18.29 5.47 5.06
CA ARG A 163 19.39 6.14 4.36
C ARG A 163 18.92 7.34 3.53
N GLU A 164 19.88 8.02 2.93
CA GLU A 164 19.72 9.33 2.35
C GLU A 164 18.65 9.37 1.25
N ASN A 165 17.88 10.45 1.23
CA ASN A 165 16.91 10.75 0.16
C ASN A 165 15.83 9.68 -0.08
N CYS A 166 15.64 8.72 0.82
CA CYS A 166 14.52 7.79 0.75
C CYS A 166 13.17 8.52 0.78
N VAL A 167 12.15 7.90 0.18
CA VAL A 167 10.75 8.35 0.31
C VAL A 167 9.91 7.21 0.85
N ILE A 168 9.44 7.36 2.09
CA ILE A 168 8.63 6.36 2.78
C ILE A 168 7.24 6.92 3.00
N GLY A 169 6.22 6.20 2.53
CA GLY A 169 4.82 6.62 2.59
C GLY A 169 4.40 7.59 1.48
N GLY A 170 5.21 7.71 0.42
CA GLY A 170 4.79 8.43 -0.80
C GLY A 170 3.58 7.79 -1.48
N PHE A 171 2.87 8.53 -2.34
CA PHE A 171 1.74 7.96 -3.07
C PHE A 171 2.19 6.87 -4.03
N GLY A 172 1.51 5.72 -4.00
CA GLY A 172 1.68 4.67 -5.00
C GLY A 172 1.05 5.00 -6.35
N PHE A 173 1.29 4.12 -7.32
CA PHE A 173 0.66 4.17 -8.64
C PHE A 173 -0.76 3.59 -8.59
N GLY A 174 -1.73 4.39 -8.15
CA GLY A 174 -3.14 3.99 -8.10
C GLY A 174 -4.04 4.94 -8.87
N PHE A 175 -4.56 4.47 -10.00
CA PHE A 175 -5.52 5.19 -10.84
C PHE A 175 -6.69 4.28 -11.19
N GLU A 176 -7.85 4.90 -11.35
CA GLU A 176 -9.06 4.28 -11.88
C GLU A 176 -9.61 5.19 -12.99
N LYS A 177 -10.29 4.63 -13.98
CA LYS A 177 -10.93 5.42 -15.03
C LYS A 177 -12.26 5.96 -14.54
N ASP A 178 -12.50 7.24 -14.78
CA ASP A 178 -13.85 7.80 -14.68
C ASP A 178 -14.71 7.34 -15.87
N GLU A 179 -15.98 7.76 -15.88
CA GLU A 179 -16.95 7.45 -16.94
C GLU A 179 -16.51 7.95 -18.33
N SER A 180 -15.65 8.96 -18.39
CA SER A 180 -15.10 9.52 -19.64
C SER A 180 -13.75 8.89 -20.03
N GLY A 181 -13.25 7.89 -19.27
CA GLY A 181 -11.98 7.24 -19.52
C GLY A 181 -10.75 8.04 -19.07
N ILE A 182 -10.92 9.11 -18.28
CA ILE A 182 -9.83 9.92 -17.73
C ILE A 182 -9.28 9.26 -16.46
N ASN A 183 -7.96 9.32 -16.26
CA ASN A 183 -7.32 8.78 -15.06
C ASN A 183 -7.70 9.61 -13.82
N TYR A 184 -8.36 8.98 -12.86
CA TYR A 184 -8.65 9.54 -11.54
C TYR A 184 -7.77 8.86 -10.49
N ARG A 185 -7.09 9.67 -9.66
CA ARG A 185 -6.18 9.15 -8.63
C ARG A 185 -6.94 8.50 -7.49
N ILE A 186 -6.50 7.31 -7.09
CA ILE A 186 -6.93 6.67 -5.86
C ILE A 186 -6.13 7.26 -4.68
N PRO A 187 -6.80 7.79 -3.63
CA PRO A 187 -6.11 8.23 -2.42
C PRO A 187 -5.36 7.08 -1.75
N HIS A 188 -4.13 7.36 -1.31
CA HIS A 188 -3.32 6.43 -0.52
C HIS A 188 -3.18 6.96 0.89
N ILE A 189 -3.99 6.42 1.80
CA ILE A 189 -4.11 6.89 3.18
C ILE A 189 -3.67 5.85 4.20
N GLY A 190 -3.27 4.65 3.75
CA GLY A 190 -2.91 3.54 4.63
C GLY A 190 -1.56 3.69 5.31
N GLY A 191 -0.65 4.51 4.76
CA GLY A 191 0.68 4.72 5.31
C GLY A 191 1.61 3.52 5.09
N VAL A 192 2.66 3.46 5.91
CA VAL A 192 3.67 2.39 5.91
C VAL A 192 3.96 1.98 7.34
N ILE A 193 4.12 0.69 7.58
CA ILE A 193 4.64 0.14 8.84
C ILE A 193 5.97 -0.53 8.54
N ILE A 194 7.02 -0.08 9.23
CA ILE A 194 8.34 -0.69 9.25
C ILE A 194 8.57 -1.19 10.67
N GLU A 195 8.78 -2.49 10.83
CA GLU A 195 9.11 -3.12 12.12
C GLU A 195 10.59 -2.86 12.49
N ASP A 196 11.12 -3.60 13.46
CA ASP A 196 12.42 -3.31 14.08
C ASP A 196 13.60 -3.86 13.26
N ASN A 197 14.78 -3.28 13.46
CA ASN A 197 16.04 -3.73 12.84
C ASN A 197 16.04 -3.72 11.31
N VAL A 198 15.22 -2.86 10.69
CA VAL A 198 15.13 -2.71 9.23
C VAL A 198 16.15 -1.69 8.73
N GLU A 199 16.78 -1.98 7.59
CA GLU A 199 17.64 -1.03 6.89
C GLU A 199 17.09 -0.74 5.49
N ILE A 200 17.00 0.54 5.14
CA ILE A 200 16.50 1.02 3.86
C ILE A 200 17.59 1.87 3.21
N GLY A 201 18.09 1.39 2.06
CA GLY A 201 19.14 2.00 1.26
C GLY A 201 18.73 3.29 0.59
N ALA A 202 19.72 4.09 0.19
CA ALA A 202 19.52 5.45 -0.31
C ALA A 202 18.63 5.47 -1.56
N ILE A 203 17.82 6.53 -1.68
CA ILE A 203 16.96 6.79 -2.84
C ILE A 203 15.87 5.70 -3.04
N THR A 204 15.71 4.77 -2.10
CA THR A 204 14.62 3.79 -2.11
C THR A 204 13.27 4.44 -1.85
N THR A 205 12.25 3.94 -2.56
CA THR A 205 10.87 4.39 -2.40
C THR A 205 9.99 3.26 -1.89
N ILE A 206 9.31 3.50 -0.77
CA ILE A 206 8.28 2.61 -0.22
C ILE A 206 6.96 3.35 -0.24
N CYS A 207 6.05 2.92 -1.12
CA CYS A 207 4.76 3.56 -1.29
C CYS A 207 3.84 3.29 -0.10
N SER A 208 3.09 4.30 0.30
CA SER A 208 1.93 4.17 1.19
C SER A 208 0.94 3.19 0.60
N GLY A 209 0.31 2.40 1.45
CA GLY A 209 -0.81 1.57 1.04
C GLY A 209 -2.08 2.40 0.77
N THR A 210 -3.00 1.84 -0.02
CA THR A 210 -4.26 2.53 -0.34
C THR A 210 -5.14 2.73 0.90
N ILE A 211 -5.47 1.63 1.58
CA ILE A 211 -6.26 1.58 2.82
C ILE A 211 -5.46 0.94 3.95
N ASN A 212 -5.07 -0.32 3.75
CA ASN A 212 -4.12 -0.98 4.65
C ASN A 212 -2.70 -0.49 4.33
N PRO A 213 -1.79 -0.45 5.31
CA PRO A 213 -0.42 -0.01 5.09
C PRO A 213 0.36 -0.99 4.19
N THR A 214 1.42 -0.48 3.57
CA THR A 214 2.55 -1.32 3.13
C THR A 214 3.35 -1.73 4.37
N ILE A 215 3.79 -2.98 4.45
CA ILE A 215 4.41 -3.53 5.67
C ILE A 215 5.80 -4.08 5.34
N ILE A 216 6.80 -3.62 6.08
CA ILE A 216 8.17 -4.14 6.06
C ILE A 216 8.45 -4.77 7.42
N LYS A 217 8.66 -6.08 7.45
CA LYS A 217 8.84 -6.82 8.70
C LYS A 217 10.26 -6.73 9.26
N ASN A 218 10.43 -7.26 10.47
CA ASN A 218 11.68 -7.27 11.21
C ASN A 218 12.87 -7.75 10.37
N TYR A 219 14.04 -7.19 10.63
CA TYR A 219 15.33 -7.60 10.06
C TYR A 219 15.47 -7.50 8.53
N VAL A 220 14.49 -6.92 7.82
CA VAL A 220 14.58 -6.74 6.37
C VAL A 220 15.71 -5.77 6.01
N LYS A 221 16.47 -6.11 4.96
CA LYS A 221 17.51 -5.27 4.37
C LYS A 221 17.15 -4.92 2.94
N ILE A 222 16.92 -3.63 2.71
CA ILE A 222 16.60 -3.08 1.40
C ILE A 222 17.77 -2.21 0.97
N ASP A 223 18.34 -2.52 -0.19
CA ASP A 223 19.48 -1.81 -0.77
C ASP A 223 19.03 -0.50 -1.45
N ASP A 224 19.96 0.19 -2.07
CA ASP A 224 19.75 1.47 -2.74
C ASP A 224 18.84 1.32 -3.98
N HIS A 225 18.10 2.38 -4.32
CA HIS A 225 17.26 2.45 -5.53
C HIS A 225 16.18 1.38 -5.68
N VAL A 226 15.71 0.77 -4.59
CA VAL A 226 14.60 -0.18 -4.64
C VAL A 226 13.25 0.54 -4.73
N HIS A 227 12.29 -0.08 -5.44
CA HIS A 227 10.89 0.37 -5.43
C HIS A 227 9.97 -0.69 -4.84
N ILE A 228 9.35 -0.36 -3.70
CA ILE A 228 8.28 -1.15 -3.09
C ILE A 228 6.96 -0.42 -3.28
N ALA A 229 6.05 -0.98 -4.07
CA ALA A 229 4.77 -0.37 -4.37
C ALA A 229 3.76 -0.53 -3.21
N HIS A 230 2.56 0.03 -3.42
CA HIS A 230 1.53 0.12 -2.39
C HIS A 230 1.02 -1.26 -1.94
N ASN A 231 0.67 -1.40 -0.67
CA ASN A 231 0.06 -2.61 -0.09
C ASN A 231 0.95 -3.87 -0.11
N CYS A 232 2.23 -3.75 -0.43
CA CYS A 232 3.14 -4.87 -0.33
C CYS A 232 3.37 -5.29 1.13
N VAL A 233 3.65 -6.58 1.33
CA VAL A 233 4.11 -7.13 2.61
C VAL A 233 5.43 -7.82 2.36
N ILE A 234 6.51 -7.30 2.96
CA ILE A 234 7.84 -7.89 2.90
C ILE A 234 8.08 -8.66 4.19
N GLY A 235 8.22 -9.98 4.09
CA GLY A 235 8.42 -10.90 5.19
C GLY A 235 9.74 -10.69 5.93
N GLU A 236 9.83 -11.28 7.11
CA GLU A 236 10.98 -11.13 8.02
C GLU A 236 12.29 -11.61 7.37
N ASN A 237 13.38 -10.91 7.67
CA ASN A 237 14.74 -11.29 7.25
C ASN A 237 14.90 -11.47 5.72
N CYS A 238 14.11 -10.75 4.92
CA CYS A 238 14.31 -10.66 3.48
C CYS A 238 15.45 -9.70 3.13
N THR A 239 16.16 -10.02 2.05
CA THR A 239 17.15 -9.12 1.45
C THR A 239 16.70 -8.72 0.06
N ILE A 240 16.52 -7.43 -0.16
CA ILE A 240 16.10 -6.86 -1.44
C ILE A 240 17.22 -5.96 -1.93
N THR A 241 17.89 -6.39 -2.99
CA THR A 241 19.11 -5.73 -3.48
C THR A 241 18.84 -4.67 -4.54
N ALA A 242 19.87 -3.91 -4.91
CA ALA A 242 19.73 -2.66 -5.64
C ALA A 242 18.89 -2.75 -6.92
N CYS A 243 18.11 -1.70 -7.16
CA CYS A 243 17.26 -1.54 -8.34
C CYS A 243 16.18 -2.62 -8.54
N ALA A 244 15.88 -3.43 -7.53
CA ALA A 244 14.73 -4.33 -7.58
C ALA A 244 13.41 -3.54 -7.51
N GLU A 245 12.39 -4.03 -8.21
CA GLU A 245 11.05 -3.49 -8.23
C GLU A 245 10.04 -4.56 -7.79
N ILE A 246 9.15 -4.18 -6.88
CA ILE A 246 8.05 -5.03 -6.40
C ILE A 246 6.73 -4.26 -6.55
N SER A 247 5.93 -4.66 -7.54
CA SER A 247 4.65 -4.05 -7.84
C SER A 247 3.60 -4.28 -6.74
N GLY A 248 2.51 -3.50 -6.80
CA GLY A 248 1.59 -3.34 -5.68
C GLY A 248 0.90 -4.64 -5.23
N SER A 249 0.58 -4.70 -3.94
CA SER A 249 -0.13 -5.83 -3.30
C SER A 249 0.60 -7.17 -3.38
N CYS A 250 1.91 -7.18 -3.56
CA CYS A 250 2.71 -8.41 -3.48
C CYS A 250 2.98 -8.82 -2.04
N ILE A 251 3.09 -10.13 -1.81
CA ILE A 251 3.53 -10.70 -0.54
C ILE A 251 4.84 -11.43 -0.79
N VAL A 252 5.88 -11.09 -0.03
CA VAL A 252 7.19 -11.76 -0.09
C VAL A 252 7.39 -12.52 1.22
N GLY A 253 7.54 -13.84 1.15
CA GLY A 253 7.75 -14.70 2.31
C GLY A 253 9.13 -14.50 2.93
N LYS A 254 9.26 -14.88 4.21
CA LYS A 254 10.49 -14.70 5.00
C LYS A 254 11.73 -15.31 4.35
N ASN A 255 12.91 -14.79 4.72
CA ASN A 255 14.22 -15.25 4.25
C ASN A 255 14.35 -15.29 2.72
N THR A 256 13.61 -14.44 2.01
CA THR A 256 13.68 -14.38 0.54
C THR A 256 14.80 -13.43 0.12
N TRP A 257 15.58 -13.88 -0.86
CA TRP A 257 16.60 -13.07 -1.51
C TRP A 257 16.10 -12.58 -2.87
N VAL A 258 16.02 -11.26 -3.03
CA VAL A 258 15.69 -10.60 -4.30
C VAL A 258 16.96 -9.95 -4.85
N ALA A 259 17.53 -10.55 -5.89
CA ALA A 259 18.77 -10.09 -6.51
C ALA A 259 18.60 -8.79 -7.34
N PRO A 260 19.70 -8.15 -7.79
CA PRO A 260 19.62 -6.83 -8.38
C PRO A 260 18.82 -6.83 -9.68
N ASN A 261 18.14 -5.71 -9.95
CA ASN A 261 17.33 -5.50 -11.16
C ASN A 261 16.22 -6.55 -11.38
N THR A 262 15.73 -7.23 -10.33
CA THR A 262 14.53 -8.07 -10.43
C THR A 262 13.27 -7.21 -10.59
N SER A 263 12.28 -7.70 -11.35
CA SER A 263 10.94 -7.09 -11.45
C SER A 263 9.85 -8.11 -11.08
N VAL A 264 8.87 -7.70 -10.30
CA VAL A 264 7.82 -8.57 -9.75
C VAL A 264 6.45 -7.97 -10.06
N ILE A 265 5.61 -8.70 -10.81
CA ILE A 265 4.27 -8.22 -11.19
C ILE A 265 3.35 -8.10 -9.97
N ASN A 266 2.36 -7.20 -10.03
CA ASN A 266 1.46 -6.91 -8.90
C ASN A 266 0.64 -8.12 -8.45
N GLY A 267 0.33 -8.16 -7.14
CA GLY A 267 -0.69 -9.06 -6.57
C GLY A 267 -0.30 -10.53 -6.48
N ILE A 268 0.98 -10.88 -6.67
CA ILE A 268 1.45 -12.25 -6.52
C ILE A 268 2.07 -12.49 -5.14
N THR A 269 2.25 -13.77 -4.82
CA THR A 269 2.95 -14.20 -3.61
C THR A 269 4.26 -14.88 -4.00
N ILE A 270 5.35 -14.41 -3.43
CA ILE A 270 6.64 -15.11 -3.42
C ILE A 270 6.72 -15.84 -2.08
N GLY A 271 6.93 -17.15 -2.12
CA GLY A 271 7.04 -17.99 -0.94
C GLY A 271 8.23 -17.66 -0.05
N GLU A 272 8.42 -18.47 0.99
CA GLU A 272 9.52 -18.35 1.94
C GLU A 272 10.80 -19.03 1.43
N ASN A 273 11.96 -18.54 1.85
CA ASN A 273 13.29 -19.06 1.49
C ASN A 273 13.50 -19.12 -0.05
N VAL A 274 12.88 -18.20 -0.80
CA VAL A 274 13.05 -18.13 -2.25
C VAL A 274 14.30 -17.34 -2.59
N THR A 275 15.04 -17.77 -3.62
CA THR A 275 16.11 -16.96 -4.22
C THR A 275 15.71 -16.55 -5.63
N ILE A 276 15.55 -15.24 -5.85
CA ILE A 276 15.33 -14.69 -7.18
C ILE A 276 16.66 -14.21 -7.73
N GLY A 277 17.02 -14.71 -8.91
CA GLY A 277 18.26 -14.39 -9.60
C GLY A 277 18.25 -12.98 -10.21
N MET A 278 19.45 -12.46 -10.44
CA MET A 278 19.66 -11.11 -10.99
C MET A 278 18.92 -10.93 -12.32
N GLY A 279 18.22 -9.81 -12.47
CA GLY A 279 17.48 -9.47 -13.69
C GLY A 279 16.26 -10.36 -13.98
N ALA A 280 15.82 -11.19 -13.03
CA ALA A 280 14.67 -12.06 -13.25
C ALA A 280 13.35 -11.29 -13.27
N VAL A 281 12.41 -11.75 -14.11
CA VAL A 281 11.06 -11.16 -14.24
C VAL A 281 10.02 -12.15 -13.71
N ILE A 282 9.52 -11.91 -12.50
CA ILE A 282 8.57 -12.76 -11.80
C ILE A 282 7.14 -12.34 -12.19
N ASN A 283 6.48 -13.16 -12.99
CA ASN A 283 5.14 -12.91 -13.52
C ASN A 283 4.06 -13.87 -12.97
N LYS A 284 4.44 -14.79 -12.08
CA LYS A 284 3.56 -15.76 -11.41
C LYS A 284 4.01 -15.94 -9.97
N SER A 285 3.08 -16.30 -9.08
CA SER A 285 3.42 -16.67 -7.70
C SER A 285 4.45 -17.80 -7.68
N VAL A 286 5.29 -17.80 -6.64
CA VAL A 286 6.42 -18.71 -6.47
C VAL A 286 6.25 -19.46 -5.16
N ASP A 287 6.42 -20.78 -5.19
CA ASP A 287 6.34 -21.62 -4.00
C ASP A 287 7.59 -21.48 -3.12
N ASN A 288 7.51 -21.97 -1.89
CA ASN A 288 8.61 -21.92 -0.93
C ASN A 288 9.85 -22.69 -1.42
N ASN A 289 11.04 -22.23 -1.02
CA ASN A 289 12.34 -22.87 -1.28
C ASN A 289 12.74 -22.98 -2.76
N GLU A 290 12.12 -22.19 -3.63
CA GLU A 290 12.44 -22.15 -5.05
C GLU A 290 13.62 -21.23 -5.37
N VAL A 291 14.27 -21.50 -6.50
CA VAL A 291 15.27 -20.60 -7.09
C VAL A 291 14.79 -20.21 -8.48
N MET A 292 14.46 -18.92 -8.66
CA MET A 292 13.85 -18.40 -9.87
C MET A 292 14.85 -17.58 -10.69
N VAL A 293 14.94 -17.83 -12.00
CA VAL A 293 15.90 -17.13 -12.88
C VAL A 293 15.31 -16.85 -14.26
N GLY A 294 15.79 -15.79 -14.91
CA GLY A 294 15.46 -15.46 -16.30
C GLY A 294 14.27 -14.53 -16.48
N SER A 295 13.96 -14.24 -17.75
CA SER A 295 12.83 -13.40 -18.17
C SER A 295 12.13 -14.04 -19.37
N PRO A 296 10.91 -14.58 -19.22
CA PRO A 296 10.19 -14.73 -17.95
C PRO A 296 10.93 -15.67 -16.98
N ALA A 297 10.71 -15.48 -15.68
CA ALA A 297 11.38 -16.29 -14.67
C ALA A 297 10.81 -17.71 -14.61
N GLU A 298 11.71 -18.69 -14.57
CA GLU A 298 11.40 -20.10 -14.36
C GLU A 298 12.25 -20.65 -13.21
N SER A 299 11.86 -21.83 -12.72
CA SER A 299 12.70 -22.57 -11.77
C SER A 299 14.09 -22.81 -12.37
N LEU A 300 15.13 -22.76 -11.54
CA LEU A 300 16.50 -23.00 -12.00
C LEU A 300 16.66 -24.39 -12.64
N SER A 301 15.92 -25.38 -12.15
CA SER A 301 15.83 -26.72 -12.73
C SER A 301 15.37 -26.65 -14.19
N ASP A 302 14.25 -25.98 -14.44
CA ASP A 302 13.64 -25.96 -15.76
C ASP A 302 14.41 -25.05 -16.73
N ALA A 303 14.95 -23.94 -16.24
CA ALA A 303 15.87 -23.10 -17.00
C ALA A 303 17.11 -23.89 -17.47
N LYS A 304 17.68 -24.75 -16.62
CA LYS A 304 18.80 -25.64 -16.98
C LYS A 304 18.40 -26.67 -18.03
N LYS A 305 17.22 -27.30 -17.90
CA LYS A 305 16.70 -28.27 -18.88
C LYS A 305 16.49 -27.61 -20.24
N PHE A 306 15.82 -26.45 -20.27
CA PHE A 306 15.57 -25.69 -21.49
C PHE A 306 16.88 -25.27 -22.17
N ARG A 307 17.86 -24.78 -21.41
CA ARG A 307 19.17 -24.41 -21.95
C ARG A 307 19.88 -25.59 -22.62
N LYS A 308 19.88 -26.78 -21.98
CA LYS A 308 20.46 -28.00 -22.57
C LYS A 308 19.75 -28.39 -23.87
N PHE A 309 18.42 -28.36 -23.87
CA PHE A 309 17.62 -28.66 -25.06
C PHE A 309 17.89 -27.68 -26.20
N LYS A 310 17.93 -26.38 -25.90
CA LYS A 310 18.25 -25.33 -26.87
C LYS A 310 19.63 -25.53 -27.51
N ILE A 311 20.66 -25.83 -26.71
CA ILE A 311 22.02 -26.09 -27.22
C ILE A 311 22.00 -27.30 -28.17
N LYS A 312 21.33 -28.38 -27.79
CA LYS A 312 21.22 -29.59 -28.62
C LYS A 312 20.55 -29.29 -29.97
N MET A 313 19.42 -28.58 -29.97
CA MET A 313 18.75 -28.21 -31.22
C MET A 313 19.61 -27.32 -32.11
N MET A 314 20.39 -26.41 -31.53
CA MET A 314 21.28 -25.53 -32.29
C MET A 314 22.51 -26.25 -32.85
N SER A 315 22.94 -27.35 -32.26
CA SER A 315 24.06 -28.17 -32.77
C SER A 315 23.65 -29.16 -33.86
N GLU A 316 22.35 -29.35 -34.08
CA GLU A 316 21.79 -30.24 -35.11
C GLU A 316 21.43 -29.48 -36.41
N VAL A 317 21.73 -28.18 -36.48
CA VAL A 317 21.55 -27.28 -37.63
C VAL A 317 22.92 -26.88 -38.17
#